data_AF-A0A3M1Q822-F1
#
_entry.id   AF-A0A3M1Q822-F1
#
_cell.length_a   1.000
_cell.length_b   1.000
_cell.length_c   1.000
_cell.angle_alpha   90.00
_cell.angle_beta   90.00
_cell.angle_gamma   90.00
#
_symmetry.space_group_name_H-M   'P 1'
#
loop_
_entity.id
_entity.type
_entity.pdbx_description
1 polymer ?
#
loop_
_entity_poly.entity_id
_entity_poly.type
_entity_poly.pdbx_seq_one_letter_code
_entity_poly.pdbx_strand_id
1 'polypeptide(L)'
;MEAPPAAKRPDEIARDVRTRLLMQRHWRFLRSVALVIVMTGVMLFAAIHTRDTQTRKQSARLGRALAAAMQERFDQTHRPPRDLPPLPSPEQTRLARARYTLNLFYAEQIRTARSVAACYPRGPLSMALRETGRHVVFFDGKRFESRWVPEDEFRRRASSWGVLLPAE
;
A
#
# COMPACT_ATOMS: atom_id res chain seq x y z
N MET A 1 33.30 48.44 -51.47
CA MET A 1 32.84 49.42 -50.48
C MET A 1 31.43 49.01 -50.06
N GLU A 2 31.30 48.25 -48.99
CA GLU A 2 29.99 47.99 -48.37
C GLU A 2 29.59 49.22 -47.56
N ALA A 3 28.37 49.72 -47.79
CA ALA A 3 27.82 50.84 -47.07
C ALA A 3 27.60 50.46 -45.59
N PRO A 4 27.88 51.37 -44.62
CA PRO A 4 27.67 51.08 -43.22
C PRO A 4 26.18 50.81 -42.94
N PRO A 5 25.86 49.81 -42.10
CA PRO A 5 24.47 49.49 -41.79
C PRO A 5 23.78 50.69 -41.17
N ALA A 6 22.62 51.05 -41.73
CA ALA A 6 21.80 52.17 -41.27
C ALA A 6 21.51 52.03 -39.77
N ALA A 7 21.86 53.06 -38.99
CA ALA A 7 21.59 53.11 -37.57
C ALA A 7 20.08 52.99 -37.33
N LYS A 8 19.67 51.93 -36.61
CA LYS A 8 18.26 51.69 -36.27
C LYS A 8 17.69 52.87 -35.49
N ARG A 9 16.44 53.25 -35.79
CA ARG A 9 15.75 54.35 -35.10
C ARG A 9 15.55 53.98 -33.61
N PRO A 10 15.68 54.94 -32.69
CA PRO A 10 15.57 54.68 -31.24
C PRO A 10 14.26 53.99 -30.83
N ASP A 11 13.16 54.25 -31.54
CA ASP A 11 11.86 53.62 -31.29
C ASP A 11 11.80 52.13 -31.66
N GLU A 12 12.56 51.71 -32.67
CA GLU A 12 12.67 50.30 -33.07
C GLU A 12 13.51 49.52 -32.06
N ILE A 13 14.57 50.14 -31.54
CA ILE A 13 15.39 49.57 -30.46
C ILE A 13 14.55 49.40 -29.18
N ALA A 14 13.71 50.39 -28.83
CA ALA A 14 12.83 50.29 -27.66
C ALA A 14 11.79 49.16 -27.79
N ARG A 15 11.23 48.92 -28.99
CA ARG A 15 10.29 47.82 -29.25
C ARG A 15 10.98 46.45 -29.23
N ASP A 16 12.17 46.32 -29.80
CA ASP A 16 12.97 45.09 -29.78
C ASP A 16 13.38 44.73 -28.34
N VAL A 17 13.78 45.72 -27.53
CA VAL A 17 14.10 45.50 -26.11
C VAL A 17 12.84 45.09 -25.32
N ARG A 18 11.70 45.75 -25.55
CA ARG A 18 10.44 45.44 -24.86
C ARG A 18 9.93 44.02 -25.19
N THR A 19 9.98 43.59 -26.45
CA THR A 19 9.57 42.24 -26.86
C THR A 19 10.49 41.16 -26.30
N ARG A 20 11.81 41.39 -26.31
CA ARG A 20 12.79 40.47 -25.67
C ARG A 20 12.58 40.38 -24.15
N LEU A 21 12.31 41.48 -23.47
CA LEU A 21 12.02 41.49 -22.03
C LEU A 21 10.71 40.75 -21.71
N LEU A 22 9.67 40.90 -22.53
CA LEU A 22 8.40 40.18 -22.36
C LEU A 22 8.57 38.67 -22.59
N MET A 23 9.31 38.26 -23.64
CA MET A 23 9.62 36.84 -23.88
C MET A 23 10.44 36.22 -22.75
N GLN A 24 11.47 36.92 -22.26
CA GLN A 24 12.25 36.46 -21.10
C GLN A 24 11.37 36.31 -19.85
N ARG A 25 10.45 37.25 -19.61
CA ARG A 25 9.52 37.18 -18.46
C ARG A 25 8.55 36.00 -18.58
N HIS A 26 7.98 35.76 -19.76
CA HIS A 26 7.12 34.60 -20.00
C HIS A 26 7.87 33.28 -19.82
N TRP A 27 9.11 33.17 -20.30
CA TRP A 27 9.88 31.94 -20.14
C TRP A 27 10.23 31.66 -18.68
N ARG A 28 10.58 32.70 -17.90
CA ARG A 28 10.78 32.57 -16.45
C ARG A 28 9.50 32.15 -15.74
N PHE A 29 8.36 32.75 -16.09
CA PHE A 29 7.06 32.38 -15.52
C PHE A 29 6.71 30.92 -15.84
N LEU A 30 6.83 30.50 -17.10
CA LEU A 30 6.59 29.11 -17.51
C LEU A 30 7.51 28.13 -16.77
N ARG A 31 8.80 28.47 -16.62
CA ARG A 31 9.75 27.66 -15.85
C ARG A 31 9.35 27.58 -14.37
N SER A 32 8.94 28.68 -13.76
CA SER A 32 8.45 28.69 -12.37
C SER A 32 7.18 27.87 -12.21
N VAL A 33 6.22 28.00 -13.11
CA VAL A 33 4.97 27.20 -13.10
C VAL A 33 5.30 25.71 -13.28
N ALA A 34 6.15 25.36 -14.24
CA ALA A 34 6.58 23.98 -14.44
C ALA A 34 7.28 23.41 -13.19
N LEU A 35 8.14 24.20 -12.54
CA LEU A 35 8.80 23.79 -11.30
C LEU A 35 7.79 23.52 -10.18
N VAL A 36 6.78 24.38 -10.03
CA VAL A 36 5.71 24.19 -9.03
C VAL A 36 4.95 22.90 -9.31
N ILE A 37 4.52 22.67 -10.56
CA ILE A 37 3.80 21.45 -10.95
C ILE A 37 4.63 20.19 -10.64
N VAL A 38 5.92 20.19 -11.01
CA VAL A 38 6.82 19.07 -10.73
C VAL A 38 6.97 18.86 -9.24
N MET A 39 7.19 19.91 -8.45
CA MET A 39 7.35 19.81 -7.00
C MET A 39 6.08 19.28 -6.33
N THR A 40 4.90 19.77 -6.72
CA THR A 40 3.61 19.27 -6.24
C THR A 40 3.42 17.80 -6.60
N GLY A 41 3.77 17.39 -7.83
CA GLY A 41 3.71 16.00 -8.26
C GLY A 41 4.61 15.09 -7.41
N VAL A 42 5.85 15.52 -7.13
CA VAL A 42 6.78 14.78 -6.27
C VAL A 42 6.26 14.66 -4.84
N MET A 43 5.74 15.74 -4.27
CA MET A 43 5.16 15.72 -2.91
C MET A 43 3.95 14.78 -2.84
N LEU A 44 3.06 14.82 -3.83
CA LEU A 44 1.89 13.93 -3.89
C LEU A 44 2.33 12.47 -4.01
N PHE A 45 3.28 12.16 -4.89
CA PHE A 45 3.82 10.82 -5.03
C PHE A 45 4.43 10.32 -3.71
N ALA A 46 5.25 11.13 -3.05
CA ALA A 46 5.86 10.79 -1.76
C ALA A 46 4.82 10.55 -0.67
N ALA A 47 3.77 11.36 -0.61
CA ALA A 47 2.67 11.20 0.33
C ALA A 47 1.92 9.88 0.12
N ILE A 48 1.57 9.55 -1.12
CA ILE A 48 0.89 8.29 -1.46
C ILE A 48 1.79 7.09 -1.16
N HIS A 49 3.07 7.14 -1.55
CA HIS A 49 4.01 6.06 -1.29
C HIS A 49 4.21 5.81 0.21
N THR A 50 4.24 6.88 1.00
CA THR A 50 4.35 6.80 2.46
C THR A 50 3.09 6.20 3.08
N ARG A 51 1.90 6.63 2.64
CA ARG A 51 0.62 6.06 3.06
C ARG A 51 0.56 4.55 2.81
N ASP A 52 0.89 4.10 1.60
CA ASP A 52 0.84 2.67 1.26
C ASP A 52 1.81 1.85 2.12
N THR A 53 3.02 2.37 2.30
CA THR A 53 4.05 1.73 3.14
C THR A 53 3.61 1.62 4.60
N GLN A 54 3.05 2.68 5.16
CA GLN A 54 2.54 2.68 6.54
C GLN A 54 1.35 1.73 6.69
N THR A 55 0.41 1.76 5.74
CA THR A 55 -0.77 0.88 5.75
C THR A 55 -0.34 -0.59 5.72
N ARG A 56 0.59 -0.96 4.84
CA ARG A 56 1.13 -2.34 4.78
C ARG A 56 1.86 -2.71 6.07
N LYS A 57 2.71 -1.82 6.60
CA LYS A 57 3.43 -2.06 7.87
C LYS A 57 2.47 -2.25 9.05
N GLN A 58 1.40 -1.45 9.13
CA GLN A 58 0.40 -1.56 10.20
C GLN A 58 -0.35 -2.89 10.10
N SER A 59 -0.75 -3.29 8.89
CA SER A 59 -1.39 -4.59 8.65
C SER A 59 -0.46 -5.75 8.97
N ALA A 60 0.81 -5.67 8.57
CA ALA A 60 1.85 -6.66 8.91
C ALA A 60 2.06 -6.80 10.42
N ARG A 61 2.05 -5.68 11.16
CA ARG A 61 2.15 -5.70 12.64
C ARG A 61 0.97 -6.42 13.25
N LEU A 62 -0.26 -6.11 12.82
CA LEU A 62 -1.46 -6.75 13.34
C LEU A 62 -1.50 -8.25 13.01
N GLY A 63 -1.19 -8.64 11.77
CA GLY A 63 -1.13 -10.03 11.37
C GLY A 63 -0.05 -10.82 12.13
N ARG A 64 1.14 -10.23 12.37
CA ARG A 64 2.18 -10.85 13.20
C ARG A 64 1.78 -10.99 14.66
N ALA A 65 1.12 -9.98 15.22
CA ALA A 65 0.60 -10.06 16.58
C ALA A 65 -0.46 -11.18 16.71
N LEU A 66 -1.34 -11.33 15.73
CA LEU A 66 -2.29 -12.43 15.66
C LEU A 66 -1.61 -13.79 15.55
N ALA A 67 -0.64 -13.94 14.64
CA ALA A 67 0.11 -15.18 14.50
C ALA A 67 0.81 -15.56 15.82
N ALA A 68 1.45 -14.60 16.49
CA ALA A 68 2.11 -14.81 17.78
C ALA A 68 1.11 -15.22 18.88
N ALA A 69 -0.02 -14.54 19.00
CA ALA A 69 -1.03 -14.88 20.00
C ALA A 69 -1.69 -16.24 19.73
N MET A 70 -1.88 -16.62 18.45
CA MET A 70 -2.37 -17.94 18.09
C MET A 70 -1.32 -19.02 18.40
N GLN A 71 -0.04 -18.74 18.14
CA GLN A 71 1.06 -19.63 18.49
C GLN A 71 1.13 -19.85 20.00
N GLU A 72 1.11 -18.79 20.80
CA GLU A 72 1.16 -18.89 22.26
C GLU A 72 0.03 -19.78 22.81
N ARG A 73 -1.19 -19.59 22.30
CA ARG A 73 -2.34 -20.42 22.71
C ARG A 73 -2.22 -21.86 22.23
N PHE A 74 -1.65 -22.08 21.05
CA PHE A 74 -1.35 -23.42 20.55
C PHE A 74 -0.27 -24.11 21.40
N ASP A 75 0.79 -23.41 21.78
CA ASP A 75 1.88 -23.96 22.59
C ASP A 75 1.39 -24.33 24.00
N GLN A 76 0.46 -23.55 24.56
CA GLN A 76 -0.14 -23.85 25.87
C GLN A 76 -1.09 -25.06 25.82
N THR A 77 -1.92 -25.16 24.78
CA THR A 77 -3.03 -26.14 24.75
C THR A 77 -2.77 -27.35 23.85
N HIS A 78 -1.72 -27.29 23.04
CA HIS A 78 -1.42 -28.24 21.95
C HIS A 78 -2.59 -28.48 20.99
N ARG A 79 -3.51 -27.50 20.90
CA ARG A 79 -4.72 -27.57 20.07
C ARG A 79 -4.86 -26.27 19.28
N PRO A 80 -5.24 -26.35 17.98
CA PRO A 80 -5.51 -25.15 17.19
C PRO A 80 -6.61 -24.29 17.85
N PRO A 81 -6.37 -22.98 18.07
CA PRO A 81 -7.38 -22.08 18.64
C PRO A 81 -8.67 -22.05 17.83
N ARG A 82 -9.83 -22.17 18.49
CA ARG A 82 -11.16 -22.10 17.85
C ARG A 82 -11.72 -20.68 17.76
N ASP A 83 -11.05 -19.73 18.41
CA ASP A 83 -11.40 -18.32 18.50
C ASP A 83 -10.16 -17.45 18.24
N LEU A 84 -10.37 -16.20 17.85
CA LEU A 84 -9.28 -15.22 17.76
C LEU A 84 -8.81 -14.87 19.18
N PRO A 85 -7.55 -15.18 19.54
CA PRO A 85 -7.04 -14.90 20.87
C PRO A 85 -6.99 -13.38 21.14
N PRO A 86 -7.08 -12.95 22.40
CA PRO A 86 -6.86 -11.56 22.76
C PRO A 86 -5.43 -11.15 22.41
N LEU A 87 -5.27 -9.93 21.90
CA LEU A 87 -3.99 -9.29 21.67
C LEU A 87 -3.59 -8.43 22.88
N PRO A 88 -2.29 -8.11 23.07
CA PRO A 88 -1.82 -7.32 24.22
C PRO A 88 -2.53 -5.97 24.39
N SER A 89 -3.00 -5.38 23.29
CA SER A 89 -3.81 -4.16 23.31
C SER A 89 -5.30 -4.49 23.11
N PRO A 90 -6.20 -3.98 23.99
CA PRO A 90 -7.65 -4.12 23.81
C PRO A 90 -8.14 -3.54 22.48
N GLU A 91 -7.55 -2.43 22.04
CA GLU A 91 -7.90 -1.81 20.75
C GLU A 91 -7.49 -2.68 19.58
N GLN A 92 -6.30 -3.29 19.63
CA GLN A 92 -5.86 -4.23 18.60
C GLN A 92 -6.76 -5.47 18.56
N THR A 93 -7.20 -5.95 19.72
CA THR A 93 -8.16 -7.07 19.80
C THR A 93 -9.48 -6.71 19.14
N ARG A 94 -10.05 -5.54 19.47
CA ARG A 94 -11.27 -5.03 18.83
C ARG A 94 -11.09 -4.89 17.32
N LEU A 95 -9.97 -4.34 16.90
CA LEU A 95 -9.65 -4.14 15.49
C LEU A 95 -9.50 -5.47 14.75
N ALA A 96 -8.81 -6.45 15.34
CA ALA A 96 -8.64 -7.79 14.79
C ALA A 96 -9.99 -8.49 14.62
N ARG A 97 -10.84 -8.49 15.65
CA ARG A 97 -12.19 -9.08 15.59
C ARG A 97 -13.10 -8.40 14.55
N ALA A 98 -12.96 -7.09 14.37
CA ALA A 98 -13.72 -6.34 13.38
C ALA A 98 -13.25 -6.60 11.94
N ARG A 99 -11.95 -6.82 11.73
CA ARG A 99 -11.34 -6.87 10.39
C ARG A 99 -11.01 -8.27 9.91
N TYR A 100 -10.78 -9.23 10.78
CA TYR A 100 -10.38 -10.59 10.43
C TYR A 100 -11.55 -11.55 10.54
N THR A 101 -11.53 -12.55 9.68
CA THR A 101 -12.38 -13.75 9.73
C THR A 101 -11.49 -14.93 10.10
N LEU A 102 -11.93 -15.70 11.08
CA LEU A 102 -11.32 -16.98 11.42
C LEU A 102 -11.88 -18.04 10.47
N ASN A 103 -11.01 -18.82 9.82
CA ASN A 103 -11.43 -20.03 9.13
C ASN A 103 -11.79 -21.06 10.20
N LEU A 104 -13.05 -21.47 10.30
CA LEU A 104 -13.51 -22.39 11.35
C LEU A 104 -13.01 -23.84 11.15
N PHE A 105 -12.60 -24.19 9.93
CA PHE A 105 -12.25 -25.56 9.55
C PHE A 105 -10.74 -25.77 9.34
N TYR A 106 -9.92 -24.77 9.67
CA TYR A 106 -8.47 -24.84 9.42
C TYR A 106 -7.79 -25.98 10.21
N ALA A 107 -8.31 -26.33 11.39
CA ALA A 107 -7.79 -27.40 12.23
C ALA A 107 -8.02 -28.79 11.62
N GLU A 108 -9.12 -28.97 10.87
CA GLU A 108 -9.44 -30.18 10.14
C GLU A 108 -8.67 -30.23 8.82
N GLN A 109 -8.61 -29.10 8.10
CA GLN A 109 -7.96 -28.98 6.78
C GLN A 109 -6.44 -29.19 6.85
N ILE A 110 -5.78 -28.81 7.95
CA ILE A 110 -4.33 -29.01 8.08
C ILE A 110 -3.93 -30.49 8.12
N ARG A 111 -4.87 -31.41 8.34
CA ARG A 111 -4.61 -32.85 8.26
C ARG A 111 -4.36 -33.33 6.83
N THR A 112 -4.87 -32.62 5.84
CA THR A 112 -4.79 -32.98 4.42
C THR A 112 -3.98 -31.99 3.59
N ALA A 113 -3.72 -30.78 4.11
CA ALA A 113 -2.93 -29.75 3.46
C ALA A 113 -1.60 -29.49 4.20
N ARG A 114 -0.59 -28.98 3.48
CA ARG A 114 0.69 -28.57 4.11
C ARG A 114 0.59 -27.24 4.87
N SER A 115 -0.33 -26.38 4.46
CA SER A 115 -0.54 -25.07 5.09
C SER A 115 -1.93 -24.55 4.75
N VAL A 116 -2.61 -24.01 5.75
CA VAL A 116 -3.99 -23.53 5.65
C VAL A 116 -4.10 -22.11 6.19
N ALA A 117 -5.01 -21.31 5.64
CA ALA A 117 -5.26 -19.98 6.19
C ALA A 117 -6.08 -20.15 7.48
N ALA A 118 -5.49 -19.82 8.63
CA ALA A 118 -6.16 -19.85 9.91
C ALA A 118 -7.06 -18.63 10.09
N CYS A 119 -6.56 -17.43 9.77
CA CYS A 119 -7.39 -16.23 9.70
C CYS A 119 -6.91 -15.26 8.61
N TYR A 120 -7.85 -14.46 8.10
CA TYR A 120 -7.60 -13.54 7.00
C TYR A 120 -8.46 -12.26 7.13
N PRO A 121 -8.00 -11.11 6.62
CA PRO A 121 -8.80 -9.88 6.57
C PRO A 121 -10.05 -10.06 5.69
N ARG A 122 -11.20 -9.52 6.13
CA ARG A 122 -12.49 -9.53 5.41
C ARG A 122 -12.40 -8.88 4.02
N GLY A 123 -11.65 -7.79 3.91
CA GLY A 123 -11.42 -7.07 2.65
C GLY A 123 -9.93 -6.92 2.34
N PRO A 124 -9.57 -6.66 1.08
CA PRO A 124 -8.21 -6.37 0.69
C PRO A 124 -7.79 -4.98 1.19
N LEU A 125 -6.49 -4.79 1.40
CA LEU A 125 -5.92 -3.46 1.58
C LEU A 125 -5.69 -2.87 0.19
N SER A 126 -6.55 -1.92 -0.19
CA SER A 126 -6.37 -1.11 -1.40
C SER A 126 -5.14 -0.22 -1.26
N MET A 127 -4.23 -0.33 -2.22
CA MET A 127 -3.00 0.44 -2.33
C MET A 127 -3.02 1.23 -3.63
N ALA A 128 -2.49 2.45 -3.64
CA ALA A 128 -2.53 3.32 -4.80
C ALA A 128 -1.31 3.16 -5.72
N LEU A 129 -0.13 2.87 -5.14
CA LEU A 129 1.13 2.68 -5.88
C LEU A 129 1.70 1.27 -5.74
N ARG A 130 1.14 0.46 -4.85
CA ARG A 130 1.57 -0.93 -4.60
C ARG A 130 0.47 -1.91 -4.99
N GLU A 131 0.85 -3.18 -5.08
CA GLU A 131 -0.10 -4.26 -5.28
C GLU A 131 -1.08 -4.35 -4.11
N THR A 132 -2.37 -4.45 -4.42
CA THR A 132 -3.45 -4.66 -3.46
C THR A 132 -3.38 -6.10 -2.92
N GLY A 133 -3.58 -6.27 -1.62
CA GLY A 133 -3.47 -7.59 -1.00
C GLY A 133 -3.82 -7.63 0.47
N ARG A 134 -3.48 -8.73 1.13
CA ARG A 134 -3.90 -9.04 2.51
C ARG A 134 -2.75 -9.65 3.30
N HIS A 135 -2.72 -9.41 4.61
CA HIS A 135 -1.89 -10.18 5.53
C HIS A 135 -2.69 -11.37 6.07
N VAL A 136 -2.42 -12.56 5.56
CA VAL A 136 -3.10 -13.80 5.94
C VAL A 136 -2.23 -14.53 6.97
N VAL A 137 -2.86 -15.04 8.03
CA VAL A 137 -2.19 -15.91 9.00
C VAL A 137 -2.40 -17.35 8.59
N PHE A 138 -1.30 -18.03 8.31
CA PHE A 138 -1.26 -19.43 7.94
C PHE A 138 -0.89 -20.30 9.13
N PHE A 139 -1.38 -21.53 9.13
CA PHE A 139 -0.98 -22.60 10.04
C PHE A 139 -0.40 -23.76 9.22
N ASP A 140 0.75 -24.29 9.61
CA ASP A 140 1.41 -25.43 8.95
C ASP A 140 1.31 -26.74 9.74
N GLY A 141 0.50 -26.75 10.80
CA GLY A 141 0.36 -27.88 11.73
C GLY A 141 1.22 -27.75 12.99
N LYS A 142 2.22 -26.85 12.97
CA LYS A 142 3.12 -26.59 14.10
C LYS A 142 3.24 -25.10 14.42
N ARG A 143 3.20 -24.26 13.40
CA ARG A 143 3.51 -22.83 13.49
C ARG A 143 2.47 -21.97 12.80
N PHE A 144 2.20 -20.83 13.43
CA PHE A 144 1.43 -19.74 12.84
C PHE A 144 2.35 -18.68 12.23
N GLU A 145 2.10 -18.29 10.98
CA GLU A 145 2.89 -17.27 10.28
C GLU A 145 1.99 -16.28 9.53
N SER A 146 2.27 -14.99 9.67
CA SER A 146 1.61 -13.95 8.86
C SER A 146 2.39 -13.65 7.59
N ARG A 147 1.73 -13.79 6.44
CA ARG A 147 2.33 -13.51 5.12
C ARG A 147 1.49 -12.50 4.34
N TRP A 148 2.16 -11.66 3.57
CA TRP A 148 1.48 -10.83 2.59
C TRP A 148 1.12 -11.68 1.38
N VAL A 149 -0.16 -11.64 1.00
CA VAL A 149 -0.69 -12.35 -0.16
C VAL A 149 -1.35 -11.31 -1.07
N PRO A 150 -0.90 -11.18 -2.33
CA PRO A 150 -1.61 -10.39 -3.34
C PRO A 150 -3.07 -10.79 -3.47
N GLU A 151 -3.97 -9.85 -3.75
CA GLU A 151 -5.40 -10.14 -3.85
C GLU A 151 -5.72 -11.16 -4.94
N ASP A 152 -5.06 -11.07 -6.09
CA ASP A 152 -5.26 -12.03 -7.19
C ASP A 152 -4.78 -13.44 -6.82
N GLU A 153 -3.65 -13.54 -6.10
CA GLU A 153 -3.20 -14.83 -5.57
C GLU A 153 -4.19 -15.37 -4.53
N PHE A 154 -4.68 -14.50 -3.65
CA PHE A 154 -5.66 -14.88 -2.64
C PHE A 154 -6.93 -15.42 -3.27
N ARG A 155 -7.50 -14.73 -4.26
CA ARG A 155 -8.69 -15.18 -4.99
C ARG A 155 -8.47 -16.54 -5.67
N ARG A 156 -7.33 -16.73 -6.34
CA ARG A 156 -7.00 -18.01 -7.00
C ARG A 156 -6.80 -19.17 -6.04
N ARG A 157 -6.23 -18.92 -4.85
CA ARG A 157 -5.80 -19.97 -3.91
C ARG A 157 -6.69 -20.12 -2.68
N ALA A 158 -7.69 -19.26 -2.50
CA ALA A 158 -8.58 -19.25 -1.34
C ALA A 158 -9.13 -20.65 -1.01
N SER A 159 -9.68 -21.35 -2.01
CA SER A 159 -10.22 -22.71 -1.84
C SER A 159 -9.17 -23.71 -1.37
N SER A 160 -7.95 -23.66 -1.94
CA SER A 160 -6.84 -24.53 -1.54
C SER A 160 -6.33 -24.26 -0.12
N TRP A 161 -6.57 -23.05 0.40
CA TRP A 161 -6.26 -22.68 1.79
C TRP A 161 -7.45 -22.83 2.73
N GLY A 162 -8.57 -23.37 2.22
CA GLY A 162 -9.77 -23.63 2.99
C GLY A 162 -10.63 -22.41 3.30
N VAL A 163 -10.42 -21.31 2.56
CA VAL A 163 -11.16 -20.07 2.70
C VAL A 163 -12.41 -20.09 1.82
N LEU A 164 -13.57 -19.90 2.45
CA LEU A 164 -14.82 -19.63 1.76
C LEU A 164 -14.91 -18.13 1.49
N LEU A 165 -14.79 -17.73 0.23
CA LEU A 165 -15.04 -16.36 -0.19
C LEU A 165 -16.56 -16.10 -0.14
N PRO A 166 -17.02 -14.94 0.37
CA PRO A 166 -18.42 -14.56 0.23
C PRO A 166 -18.77 -14.49 -1.27
N ALA A 167 -19.96 -14.97 -1.65
CA ALA A 167 -20.47 -14.80 -3.00
C ALA A 167 -20.59 -13.28 -3.27
N GLU A 168 -19.90 -12.80 -4.31
CA GLU A 168 -20.01 -11.42 -4.80
C GLU A 168 -21.39 -11.17 -5.42
#